data_AF-A0A5E4HQX6-F1
#
_entry.id   AF-A0A5E4HQX6-F1
#
_cell.length_a   1.000
_cell.length_b   1.000
_cell.length_c   1.000
_cell.angle_alpha   90.00
_cell.angle_beta   90.00
_cell.angle_gamma   90.00
#
_symmetry.space_group_name_H-M   'P 1'
#
loop_
_entity.id
_entity.type
_entity.pdbx_description
1 polymer ?
#
loop_
_entity_poly.entity_id
_entity_poly.type
_entity_poly.pdbx_seq_one_letter_code
_entity_poly.pdbx_strand_id
1 'polypeptide(L)' 'MIKTIDHIGIITGDLQKSVEFYTDVLGFSISAKIEMDDVGFSAIFVEKNGSRIELMGYRGAIPKRSEGCDDRTGGTS' A
#
# COMPACT_ATOMS: atom_id res chain seq x y z
N MET A 1 8.72 -18.45 -15.15
CA MET A 1 7.64 -19.19 -14.47
C MET A 1 7.24 -18.40 -13.23
N ILE A 2 6.00 -17.95 -13.13
CA ILE A 2 5.48 -17.24 -11.95
C ILE A 2 5.20 -18.29 -10.88
N LYS A 3 5.69 -18.08 -9.65
CA LYS A 3 5.58 -19.07 -8.56
C LYS A 3 4.48 -18.69 -7.57
N THR A 4 4.52 -17.47 -7.06
CA THR A 4 3.62 -16.93 -6.04
C THR A 4 3.47 -15.42 -6.22
N ILE A 5 2.47 -14.83 -5.55
CA ILE A 5 2.43 -13.39 -5.32
C ILE A 5 3.54 -13.07 -4.32
N ASP A 6 4.39 -12.09 -4.63
CA ASP A 6 5.48 -11.66 -3.73
C ASP A 6 4.92 -10.82 -2.57
N HIS A 7 4.15 -9.78 -2.88
CA HIS A 7 3.47 -8.94 -1.90
C HIS A 7 2.27 -8.22 -2.53
N ILE A 8 1.44 -7.63 -1.68
CA ILE A 8 0.38 -6.68 -2.06
C ILE A 8 0.80 -5.29 -1.59
N GLY A 9 0.87 -4.33 -2.50
CA GLY A 9 1.16 -2.93 -2.19
C GLY A 9 -0.10 -2.15 -1.86
N ILE A 10 -0.08 -1.37 -0.77
CA ILE A 10 -1.19 -0.52 -0.33
C ILE A 10 -0.67 0.88 -0.03
N ILE A 11 -1.14 1.88 -0.78
CA ILE A 11 -0.95 3.30 -0.40
C ILE A 11 -1.96 3.64 0.70
N THR A 12 -1.44 4.17 1.79
CA THR A 12 -2.18 4.48 3.02
C THR A 12 -2.29 5.98 3.21
N GLY A 13 -3.38 6.43 3.86
CA GLY A 13 -3.53 7.84 4.25
C GLY A 13 -2.69 8.22 5.48
N ASP A 14 -2.39 7.25 6.34
CA ASP A 14 -1.55 7.39 7.53
C ASP A 14 -0.78 6.08 7.73
N LEU A 15 0.52 6.11 7.42
CA LEU A 15 1.36 4.92 7.43
C LEU A 15 1.50 4.34 8.83
N GLN A 16 1.68 5.19 9.84
CA GLN A 16 1.90 4.77 11.22
C GLN A 16 0.67 4.05 11.78
N LYS A 17 -0.53 4.63 11.62
CA LYS A 17 -1.79 3.98 12.04
C LYS A 17 -2.06 2.70 11.29
N SER A 18 -1.68 2.65 10.01
CA SER A 18 -1.85 1.43 9.21
C SER A 18 -0.94 0.32 9.74
N VAL A 19 0.32 0.61 10.04
CA VAL A 19 1.24 -0.35 10.66
C VAL A 19 0.68 -0.87 11.98
N GLU A 20 0.26 0.02 12.88
CA GLU A 20 -0.34 -0.35 14.17
C GLU A 20 -1.56 -1.25 14.00
N PHE A 21 -2.42 -0.98 13.03
CA PHE A 21 -3.55 -1.86 12.73
C PHE A 21 -3.09 -3.25 12.28
N TYR A 22 -2.14 -3.34 11.35
CA TYR A 22 -1.67 -4.63 10.86
C TYR A 22 -0.88 -5.40 11.93
N THR A 23 -0.10 -4.73 12.78
CA THR A 23 0.69 -5.39 13.83
C THR A 23 -0.15 -5.71 15.06
N ASP A 24 -0.82 -4.71 15.64
CA ASP A 24 -1.36 -4.80 16.99
C ASP A 24 -2.78 -5.39 16.99
N VAL A 25 -3.54 -5.14 15.92
CA VAL A 25 -4.90 -5.68 15.77
C VAL A 25 -4.88 -7.00 15.00
N LEU A 26 -4.17 -7.04 13.87
CA LEU A 26 -4.17 -8.22 12.99
C LEU A 26 -3.04 -9.21 13.27
N GLY A 27 -2.05 -8.86 14.08
CA GLY A 27 -0.97 -9.76 14.49
C GLY A 27 0.02 -10.09 13.36
N PHE A 28 0.28 -9.15 12.45
CA PHE A 28 1.40 -9.22 11.51
C PHE A 28 2.69 -8.77 12.21
N SER A 29 3.83 -9.16 11.64
CA SER A 29 5.14 -8.70 12.08
C SER A 29 5.77 -7.81 11.03
N ILE A 30 6.44 -6.74 11.44
CA ILE A 30 7.23 -5.91 10.53
C ILE A 30 8.42 -6.73 10.03
N SER A 31 8.57 -6.85 8.71
CA SER A 31 9.68 -7.59 8.08
C SER A 31 10.73 -6.70 7.43
N ALA A 32 10.36 -5.50 6.98
CA ALA A 32 11.30 -4.53 6.43
C ALA A 32 10.75 -3.09 6.51
N LYS A 33 11.65 -2.11 6.46
CA LYS A 33 11.34 -0.68 6.35
C LYS A 33 12.21 -0.07 5.26
N ILE A 34 11.62 0.73 4.40
CA ILE A 34 12.29 1.39 3.28
C ILE A 34 11.90 2.86 3.29
N GLU A 35 12.90 3.73 3.28
CA GLU A 35 12.72 5.17 3.08
C GLU A 35 13.17 5.52 1.66
N MET A 36 12.35 6.27 0.95
CA MET A 36 12.63 6.72 -0.41
C MET A 36 12.58 8.25 -0.42
N ASP A 37 13.65 8.87 0.10
CA ASP A 37 13.70 10.31 0.31
C ASP A 37 13.54 11.11 -1.00
N ASP A 38 14.06 10.59 -2.12
CA ASP A 38 14.00 11.25 -3.45
C ASP A 38 12.56 11.45 -3.97
N VAL A 39 11.62 10.61 -3.52
CA VAL A 39 10.21 10.63 -3.94
C VAL A 39 9.28 11.03 -2.80
N GLY A 40 9.82 11.38 -1.62
CA GLY A 40 9.04 11.77 -0.45
C GLY A 40 8.09 10.66 0.00
N PHE A 41 8.60 9.43 0.12
CA PHE A 41 7.79 8.24 0.33
C PHE A 41 8.44 7.26 1.31
N SER A 42 7.62 6.55 2.07
CA SER A 42 8.07 5.51 3.00
C SER A 42 7.25 4.25 2.79
N ALA A 43 7.89 3.09 2.92
CA ALA A 43 7.27 1.79 2.83
C ALA A 43 7.66 0.90 4.02
N ILE A 44 6.69 0.17 4.57
CA ILE A 44 6.87 -0.77 5.67
C ILE A 44 6.24 -2.09 5.26
N PHE A 45 7.05 -3.15 5.23
CA PHE A 45 6.57 -4.49 4.95
C PHE A 45 6.10 -5.14 6.24
N VAL A 46 4.90 -5.71 6.19
CA VAL A 46 4.31 -6.52 7.25
C VAL A 46 4.00 -7.91 6.72
N GLU A 47 4.26 -8.94 7.53
CA GLU A 47 4.12 -10.34 7.14
C GLU A 47 3.37 -11.17 8.16
N LYS A 48 2.58 -12.12 7.66
CA LYS A 48 1.89 -13.14 8.45
C LYS A 48 1.60 -14.36 7.59
N ASN A 49 1.94 -15.55 8.07
CA ASN A 49 1.61 -16.84 7.42
C ASN A 49 2.00 -16.91 5.92
N GLY A 50 3.16 -16.36 5.56
CA GLY A 50 3.65 -16.32 4.17
C GLY A 50 2.96 -15.30 3.26
N SER A 51 2.03 -14.50 3.79
CA SER A 51 1.48 -13.32 3.10
C SER A 51 2.29 -12.08 3.48
N ARG A 52 2.60 -11.26 2.49
CA ARG A 52 3.40 -10.04 2.62
C ARG A 52 2.63 -8.84 2.09
N ILE A 53 2.59 -7.77 2.88
CA ILE A 53 1.93 -6.50 2.50
C ILE A 53 2.98 -5.39 2.61
N GLU A 54 3.08 -4.59 1.56
CA GLU A 54 3.87 -3.36 1.53
C GLU A 54 2.94 -2.18 1.83
N LEU A 55 3.02 -1.65 3.05
CA LEU A 55 2.28 -0.46 3.46
C LEU A 55 3.08 0.77 3.10
N MET A 56 2.49 1.66 2.33
CA MET A 56 3.16 2.79 1.75
C MET A 56 2.51 4.11 2.18
N GLY A 57 3.30 5.16 2.37
CA GLY A 57 2.80 6.49 2.72
C GLY A 57 3.65 7.61 2.14
N TYR A 58 2.99 8.69 1.72
CA TYR A 58 3.67 9.91 1.29
C TYR A 58 4.14 10.73 2.50
N ARG A 59 5.41 11.14 2.48
CA ARG A 59 5.99 12.15 3.36
C ARG A 59 5.82 13.52 2.69
N GLY A 60 4.57 14.02 2.65
CA GLY A 60 4.27 15.32 2.06
C GLY A 60 2.83 15.47 1.57
N ALA A 61 2.64 16.27 0.52
CA ALA A 61 1.32 16.46 -0.08
C ALA A 61 0.83 15.14 -0.68
N ILE A 62 -0.24 14.59 -0.09
CA ILE A 62 -0.94 13.43 -0.63
C ILE A 62 -1.48 13.83 -2.01
N PRO A 63 -1.14 13.11 -3.11
CA PRO A 63 -1.69 13.43 -4.41
C PRO A 63 -3.21 13.42 -4.31
N LYS A 64 -3.85 14.44 -4.89
CA LYS A 64 -5.31 14.49 -4.93
C LYS A 64 -5.80 13.21 -5.61
N ARG A 65 -6.79 12.57 -4.99
CA ARG A 65 -7.48 11.43 -5.58
C ARG A 65 -7.85 11.81 -7.01
N SER A 66 -7.46 10.97 -7.98
CA SER A 66 -7.86 11.21 -9.37
C SER A 66 -9.37 11.31 -9.42
N GLU A 67 -9.89 12.27 -10.19
CA GLU A 67 -11.29 12.25 -10.58
C GLU A 67 -11.55 10.88 -11.22
N GLY A 68 -12.61 10.19 -10.78
CA GLY A 68 -12.87 8.81 -11.22
C GLY A 68 -12.93 8.74 -12.74
N CYS A 69 -12.40 7.66 -13.31
CA CYS A 69 -12.61 7.36 -14.72
C CYS A 69 -14.12 7.16 -14.94
N ASP A 70 -14.75 8.09 -15.64
CA ASP A 70 -16.13 7.97 -16.09
C ASP A 70 -16.15 6.97 -17.26
N ASP A 71 -16.33 5.67 -16.95
CA ASP A 71 -16.49 4.60 -17.94
C ASP A 71 -17.86 4.72 -18.65
N ARG A 72 -18.05 5.78 -19.43
CA ARG A 72 -19.11 5.86 -20.45
C ARG A 72 -18.69 5.09 -21.69
N THR A 73 -18.52 3.77 -21.55
CA THR A 73 -18.56 2.84 -22.69
C THR A 73 -19.98 2.25 -22.81
N GLY A 74 -20.96 3.13 -23.00
CA GLY A 74 -22.31 2.74 -23.42
C GLY A 74 -22.40 2.86 -24.94
N GLY A 75 -22.26 1.73 -25.65
CA GLY A 75 -22.45 1.68 -27.10
C GLY A 75 -23.86 2.13 -27.49
N THR A 76 -23.93 3.12 -28.39
CA THR A 76 -25.16 3.46 -29.08
C THR A 76 -25.42 2.38 -30.13
N SER A 77 -26.51 1.61 -29.92
CA SER A 77 -27.15 0.78 -30.95
C SER A 77 -27.79 1.65 -32.04
#